data_AF-A0A099TAQ0-F1
#
_entry.id   AF-A0A099TAQ0-F1
#
_cell.length_a   1.000
_cell.length_b   1.000
_cell.length_c   1.000
_cell.angle_alpha   90.00
_cell.angle_beta   90.00
_cell.angle_gamma   90.00
#
_symmetry.space_group_name_H-M   'P 1'
#
loop_
_entity.id
_entity.type
_entity.pdbx_description
1 polymer ?
#
loop_
_entity_poly.entity_id
_entity_poly.type
_entity_poly.pdbx_seq_one_letter_code
_entity_poly.pdbx_strand_id
1 'polypeptide(L)'
;MKLDCDITLMGGTFASQPLAFAHLLDAAQAQGISLDLDHVEVIQSNQPARLAQWFTPDTCQSIPTAQTLIAFLPASGGPLAPTDHLRPLGTFPAQITRAPLPKD
;
A
#
# COMPACT_ATOMS: atom_id res chain seq x y z
N MET A 1 13.73 12.76 -9.12
CA MET A 1 12.92 12.57 -10.34
C MET A 1 11.63 11.89 -9.89
N LYS A 2 10.45 12.41 -10.25
CA LYS A 2 9.18 11.75 -9.92
C LYS A 2 8.91 10.68 -10.97
N LEU A 3 8.59 9.47 -10.54
CA LEU A 3 8.22 8.37 -11.41
C LEU A 3 6.71 8.16 -11.29
N ASP A 4 6.01 8.20 -12.41
CA ASP A 4 4.62 7.79 -12.48
C ASP A 4 4.56 6.26 -12.34
N CYS A 5 3.73 5.79 -11.42
CA CYS A 5 3.52 4.38 -11.17
C CYS A 5 2.08 4.14 -10.69
N ASP A 6 1.66 2.88 -10.70
CA ASP A 6 0.39 2.48 -10.14
C ASP A 6 0.61 1.88 -8.75
N ILE A 7 -0.11 2.40 -7.76
CA ILE A 7 -0.13 1.85 -6.40
C ILE A 7 -1.50 1.22 -6.19
N THR A 8 -1.49 -0.06 -5.84
CA THR A 8 -2.72 -0.74 -5.44
C THR A 8 -2.97 -0.53 -3.96
N LEU A 9 -4.18 -0.10 -3.61
CA LEU A 9 -4.60 0.10 -2.24
C LEU A 9 -5.57 -0.99 -1.82
N MET A 10 -5.33 -1.54 -0.64
CA MET A 10 -6.24 -2.43 0.04
C MET A 10 -6.63 -1.83 1.40
N GLY A 11 -7.85 -2.08 1.82
CA GLY A 11 -8.40 -1.61 3.08
C GLY A 11 -8.62 -2.79 4.01
N GLY A 12 -8.28 -2.64 5.27
CA GLY A 12 -8.53 -3.65 6.29
C GLY A 12 -8.84 -3.03 7.64
N THR A 13 -9.13 -3.92 8.59
CA THR A 13 -9.44 -3.57 9.98
C THR A 13 -8.47 -4.34 10.86
N PHE A 14 -7.44 -3.65 11.36
CA PHE A 14 -6.39 -4.24 12.17
C PHE A 14 -6.22 -3.42 13.45
N ALA A 15 -6.02 -4.10 14.58
CA ALA A 15 -5.83 -3.42 15.86
C ALA A 15 -4.49 -2.68 15.94
N SER A 16 -3.48 -3.08 15.16
CA SER A 16 -2.18 -2.43 15.12
C SER A 16 -1.43 -2.72 13.82
N GLN A 17 -0.47 -1.85 13.48
CA GLN A 17 0.37 -2.00 12.28
C GLN A 17 1.12 -3.34 12.23
N PRO A 18 1.73 -3.87 13.32
CA PRO A 18 2.36 -5.19 13.31
C PRO A 18 1.38 -6.32 12.97
N LEU A 19 0.13 -6.25 13.44
CA LEU A 19 -0.89 -7.26 13.12
C LEU A 19 -1.29 -7.23 11.65
N ALA A 20 -1.34 -6.04 11.05
CA ALA A 20 -1.57 -5.93 9.61
C ALA A 20 -0.43 -6.58 8.81
N PHE A 21 0.83 -6.34 9.19
CA PHE A 21 1.98 -6.99 8.55
C PHE A 21 1.99 -8.50 8.73
N ALA A 22 1.69 -9.01 9.93
CA ALA A 22 1.56 -10.44 10.18
C ALA A 22 0.50 -11.06 9.26
N HIS A 23 -0.69 -10.45 9.19
CA HIS A 23 -1.76 -10.91 8.31
C HIS A 23 -1.37 -10.88 6.83
N LEU A 24 -0.61 -9.87 6.40
CA LEU A 24 -0.10 -9.78 5.03
C LEU A 24 0.86 -10.93 4.71
N LEU A 25 1.77 -11.27 5.62
CA LEU A 25 2.68 -12.41 5.46
C LEU A 25 1.92 -13.74 5.41
N ASP A 26 0.98 -13.94 6.32
CA ASP A 26 0.15 -15.15 6.37
C ASP A 26 -0.67 -15.30 5.08
N ALA A 27 -1.30 -14.21 4.61
CA ALA A 27 -2.07 -14.19 3.37
C ALA A 27 -1.19 -14.39 2.13
N ALA A 28 0.00 -13.77 2.09
CA ALA A 28 0.97 -13.97 1.01
C ALA A 28 1.42 -15.43 0.93
N GLN A 29 1.77 -16.03 2.07
CA GLN A 29 2.18 -17.43 2.16
C GLN A 29 1.05 -18.38 1.76
N ALA A 30 -0.18 -18.14 2.23
CA ALA A 30 -1.34 -18.94 1.87
C ALA A 30 -1.67 -18.88 0.36
N GLN A 31 -1.36 -17.75 -0.28
CA GLN A 31 -1.57 -17.53 -1.71
C GLN A 31 -0.34 -17.91 -2.56
N GLY A 32 0.78 -18.31 -1.93
CA GLY A 32 2.03 -18.62 -2.63
C GLY A 32 2.70 -17.41 -3.29
N ILE A 33 2.43 -16.20 -2.79
CA ILE A 33 2.99 -14.94 -3.31
C ILE A 33 4.19 -14.55 -2.46
N SER A 34 5.30 -14.21 -3.12
CA SER A 34 6.45 -13.59 -2.46
C SER A 34 6.20 -12.10 -2.32
N LEU A 35 5.71 -11.68 -1.15
CA LEU A 35 5.45 -10.28 -0.85
C LEU A 35 6.69 -9.62 -0.22
N ASP A 36 7.11 -8.50 -0.78
CA ASP A 36 8.18 -7.67 -0.24
C ASP A 36 7.59 -6.56 0.64
N LEU A 37 7.77 -6.71 1.96
CA LEU A 37 7.26 -5.77 2.95
C LEU A 37 8.00 -4.42 2.95
N ASP A 38 9.22 -4.35 2.42
CA ASP A 38 9.94 -3.07 2.25
C ASP A 38 9.24 -2.16 1.23
N HIS A 39 8.46 -2.77 0.32
CA HIS A 39 7.65 -2.08 -0.68
C HIS A 39 6.15 -2.08 -0.33
N VAL A 40 5.78 -2.38 0.91
CA VAL A 40 4.39 -2.29 1.38
C VAL A 40 4.29 -1.29 2.53
N GLU A 41 3.40 -0.31 2.39
CA GLU A 41 3.15 0.66 3.45
C GLU A 41 1.79 0.42 4.10
N VAL A 42 1.79 0.22 5.41
CA VAL A 42 0.58 0.09 6.23
C VAL A 42 0.31 1.41 6.94
N ILE A 43 -0.87 1.98 6.70
CA ILE A 43 -1.26 3.32 7.14
C ILE A 43 -2.55 3.23 7.96
N GLN A 44 -2.46 3.41 9.28
CA GLN A 44 -3.64 3.42 10.16
C GLN A 44 -4.08 4.84 10.51
N SER A 45 -3.12 5.67 10.92
CA SER A 45 -3.32 7.06 11.35
C SER A 45 -2.73 8.04 10.34
N ASN A 46 -3.27 9.26 10.26
CA ASN A 46 -2.83 10.31 9.33
C ASN A 46 -2.83 9.87 7.85
N GLN A 47 -3.78 9.03 7.47
CA GLN A 47 -3.99 8.55 6.10
C GLN A 47 -3.89 9.65 5.03
N PRO A 48 -4.59 10.80 5.13
CA PRO A 48 -4.52 11.82 4.08
C PRO A 48 -3.11 12.40 3.90
N ALA A 49 -2.35 12.58 4.98
CA ALA A 49 -0.99 13.13 4.90
C ALA A 49 0.00 12.14 4.27
N ARG A 50 -0.17 10.85 4.54
CA ARG A 50 0.62 9.77 3.93
C ARG A 50 0.27 9.57 2.46
N LEU A 51 -1.01 9.48 2.14
CA LEU A 51 -1.49 9.35 0.76
C LEU A 51 -1.02 10.54 -0.10
N ALA A 52 -1.03 11.76 0.44
CA ALA A 52 -0.55 12.95 -0.26
C ALA A 52 0.95 12.91 -0.66
N GLN A 53 1.73 11.96 -0.15
CA GLN A 53 3.12 11.76 -0.58
C GLN A 53 3.21 11.13 -1.97
N TRP A 54 2.20 10.36 -2.39
CA TRP A 54 2.18 9.66 -3.66
C TRP A 54 1.03 10.08 -4.57
N PHE A 55 -0.12 10.40 -3.99
CA PHE A 55 -1.35 10.68 -4.73
C PHE A 55 -1.64 12.18 -4.78
N THR A 56 -2.30 12.60 -5.86
CA THR A 56 -2.87 13.94 -5.97
C THR A 56 -4.07 14.10 -5.01
N PRO A 57 -4.45 15.34 -4.65
CA PRO A 57 -5.60 15.60 -3.79
C PRO A 57 -6.90 14.96 -4.32
N ASP A 58 -7.14 15.01 -5.64
CA ASP A 58 -8.31 14.41 -6.29
C ASP A 58 -8.35 12.89 -6.12
N THR A 59 -7.20 12.23 -6.26
CA THR A 59 -7.08 10.78 -6.04
C THR A 59 -7.29 10.44 -4.58
N CYS A 60 -6.69 11.21 -3.65
CA CYS A 60 -6.90 11.04 -2.21
C CYS A 60 -8.38 11.10 -1.81
N GLN A 61 -9.16 11.99 -2.43
CA GLN A 61 -10.60 12.10 -2.19
C GLN A 61 -11.42 10.94 -2.78
N SER A 62 -10.89 10.31 -3.84
CA SER A 62 -11.54 9.16 -4.49
C SER A 62 -11.27 7.84 -3.77
N ILE A 63 -10.24 7.78 -2.92
CA ILE A 63 -9.88 6.57 -2.17
C ILE A 63 -10.90 6.34 -1.05
N PRO A 64 -11.54 5.16 -0.99
CA PRO A 64 -12.48 4.84 0.08
C PRO A 64 -11.79 4.83 1.44
N THR A 65 -12.48 5.35 2.46
CA THR A 65 -11.97 5.31 3.82
C THR A 65 -11.95 3.88 4.37
N ALA A 66 -10.87 3.54 5.07
CA ALA A 66 -10.71 2.27 5.77
C ALA A 66 -10.03 2.54 7.12
N GLN A 67 -10.15 1.61 8.08
CA GLN A 67 -9.45 1.76 9.36
C GLN A 67 -7.94 1.64 9.17
N THR A 68 -7.52 0.69 8.34
CA THR A 68 -6.13 0.50 7.93
C THR A 68 -6.07 0.47 6.41
N LEU A 69 -5.25 1.32 5.82
CA LEU A 69 -4.90 1.28 4.40
C LEU A 69 -3.59 0.54 4.24
N ILE A 70 -3.49 -0.26 3.19
CA ILE A 70 -2.29 -0.97 2.80
C ILE A 70 -1.98 -0.59 1.36
N ALA A 71 -0.86 0.08 1.17
CA ALA A 71 -0.36 0.50 -0.12
C ALA A 71 0.69 -0.48 -0.61
N PHE A 72 0.42 -1.10 -1.75
CA PHE A 72 1.36 -1.97 -2.45
C PHE A 72 2.12 -1.13 -3.47
N LEU A 73 3.36 -0.76 -3.14
CA LEU A 73 4.22 0.02 -4.03
C LEU A 73 4.72 -0.87 -5.18
N PRO A 74 5.24 -0.27 -6.26
CA PRO A 74 5.93 -1.01 -7.31
C PRO A 74 7.05 -1.86 -6.71
N ALA A 75 7.18 -3.10 -7.18
CA ALA A 75 8.09 -4.12 -6.67
C ALA A 75 7.69 -4.81 -5.35
N SER A 76 6.52 -4.51 -4.76
CA SER A 76 6.00 -5.25 -3.60
C SER A 76 5.66 -6.71 -3.86
N GLY A 77 5.47 -7.13 -5.11
CA GLY A 77 5.04 -8.49 -5.45
C GLY A 77 3.55 -8.77 -5.21
N GLY A 78 2.79 -7.79 -4.71
CA GLY A 78 1.33 -7.84 -4.61
C GLY A 78 0.60 -7.37 -5.88
N PRO A 79 -0.71 -7.10 -5.81
CA PRO A 79 -1.57 -7.12 -4.63
C PRO A 79 -1.98 -8.54 -4.20
N LEU A 80 -2.38 -8.68 -2.93
CA LEU A 80 -2.96 -9.93 -2.43
C LEU A 80 -4.43 -10.07 -2.85
N ALA A 81 -4.91 -11.31 -2.93
CA ALA A 81 -6.33 -11.58 -3.07
C ALA A 81 -7.10 -11.12 -1.81
N PRO A 82 -8.38 -10.71 -1.96
CA PRO A 82 -9.23 -10.34 -0.83
C PRO A 82 -9.30 -11.46 0.21
N THR A 83 -9.28 -11.08 1.49
CA THR A 83 -9.44 -11.97 2.65
C THR A 83 -10.51 -11.39 3.58
N ASP A 84 -10.92 -12.13 4.62
CA ASP A 84 -11.90 -11.65 5.61
C ASP A 84 -11.55 -10.30 6.24
N HIS A 85 -10.25 -9.99 6.36
CA HIS A 85 -9.74 -8.76 6.97
C HIS A 85 -9.19 -7.74 5.95
N LEU A 86 -9.11 -8.10 4.67
CA LEU A 86 -8.45 -7.29 3.64
C LEU A 86 -9.31 -7.24 2.38
N ARG A 87 -9.73 -6.05 1.98
CA ARG A 87 -10.50 -5.82 0.74
C ARG A 87 -9.71 -4.94 -0.23
N PRO A 88 -9.75 -5.19 -1.54
CA PRO A 88 -9.23 -4.26 -2.53
C PRO A 88 -10.04 -2.95 -2.51
N LEU A 89 -9.36 -1.81 -2.53
CA LEU A 89 -9.98 -0.49 -2.69
C LEU A 89 -9.87 0.00 -4.14
N GLY A 90 -8.82 -0.42 -4.83
CA GLY A 90 -8.56 -0.08 -6.22
C GLY A 90 -7.08 0.14 -6.47
N THR A 91 -6.74 0.31 -7.75
CA THR A 91 -5.41 0.71 -8.20
C THR A 91 -5.49 2.15 -8.66
N PHE A 92 -4.58 2.98 -8.15
CA PHE A 92 -4.61 4.41 -8.37
C PHE A 92 -3.27 4.89 -8.94
N PRO A 93 -3.28 5.84 -9.88
CA PRO A 93 -2.06 6.45 -10.39
C PRO A 93 -1.40 7.27 -9.29
N ALA A 94 -0.11 7.04 -9.09
CA ALA A 94 0.73 7.59 -8.05
C ALA A 94 2.03 8.14 -8.63
N GLN A 95 2.68 9.03 -7.87
CA GLN A 95 3.99 9.55 -8.18
C GLN A 95 4.94 9.29 -7.03
N ILE A 96 5.89 8.37 -7.24
CA ILE A 96 6.95 8.11 -6.25
C ILE A 96 8.15 9.00 -6.53
N THR A 97 8.69 9.62 -5.47
CA THR A 97 9.94 10.37 -5.58
C THR A 97 11.10 9.41 -5.37
N ARG A 98 11.79 9.02 -6.45
CA ARG A 98 13.08 8.32 -6.30
C ARG A 98 14.12 9.31 -5.79
N ALA A 99 14.77 8.97 -4.68
CA ALA A 99 16.05 9.57 -4.33
C ALA A 99 17.03 9.33 -5.50
N PRO A 100 17.84 10.33 -5.89
CA PRO A 100 18.87 10.10 -6.88
C PRO A 100 19.77 8.97 -6.37
N LEU A 101 20.03 7.97 -7.23
CA LEU A 101 21.09 7.00 -6.97
C LEU A 101 22.37 7.77 -6.60
N PRO A 102 23.07 7.43 -5.50
CA PRO A 102 24.37 8.01 -5.25
C PRO A 102 25.23 7.76 -6.49
N LYS A 103 25.75 8.84 -7.08
CA LYS A 103 26.76 8.74 -8.13
C LYS A 103 28.03 8.24 -7.46
N ASP A 104 28.48 7.05 -7.84
CA ASP A 104 29.87 6.62 -7.66
C ASP A 104 30.82 7.62 -8.37
#